data_AF-A0A946P713-F1
#
_entry.id   AF-A0A946P713-F1
#
_cell.length_a   1.000
_cell.length_b   1.000
_cell.length_c   1.000
_cell.angle_alpha   90.00
_cell.angle_beta   90.00
_cell.angle_gamma   90.00
#
_symmetry.space_group_name_H-M   'P 1'
#
loop_
_entity.id
_entity.type
_entity.pdbx_description
1 polymer ?
#
loop_
_entity_poly.entity_id
_entity_poly.type
_entity_poly.pdbx_seq_one_letter_code
_entity_poly.pdbx_strand_id
1 'polypeptide(L)'
;MVIIPSGLEPITFPRRGELGVITIEDYSGAWRSFQAEVGKLRIKREVSLESFFSVAQMAIAGFGHGMVPIGVARTLKVPESCLINLGDKGLHRPVRFVARKSTYSLPIVSNFYQLLSGKLN
;
A
#
# COMPACT_ATOMS: atom_id res chain seq x y z
N MET A 1 -1.50 -2.90 -4.33
CA MET A 1 -1.50 -2.98 -2.84
C MET A 1 -1.49 -4.45 -2.44
N VAL A 2 -1.15 -4.79 -1.19
CA VAL A 2 -1.19 -6.17 -0.67
C VAL A 2 -1.81 -6.22 0.73
N ILE A 3 -2.31 -7.40 1.10
CA ILE A 3 -2.63 -7.73 2.50
C ILE A 3 -1.51 -8.61 3.06
N ILE A 4 -1.04 -8.22 4.25
CA ILE A 4 -0.23 -9.04 5.15
C ILE A 4 -1.22 -9.68 6.14
N PRO A 5 -1.42 -11.00 6.10
CA PRO A 5 -2.26 -11.68 7.07
C PRO A 5 -1.72 -11.54 8.50
N SER A 6 -2.62 -11.67 9.47
CA SER A 6 -2.28 -11.49 10.88
C SER A 6 -1.37 -12.64 11.30
N GLY A 7 -0.21 -12.34 11.90
CA GLY A 7 0.76 -13.34 12.32
C GLY A 7 1.37 -14.12 11.16
N LEU A 8 1.22 -13.63 9.92
CA LEU A 8 1.59 -14.33 8.69
C LEU A 8 0.83 -15.66 8.48
N GLU A 9 -0.29 -15.85 9.18
CA GLU A 9 -1.13 -17.04 9.04
C GLU A 9 -1.98 -16.96 7.76
N PRO A 10 -2.08 -18.04 6.96
CA PRO A 10 -2.91 -18.03 5.76
C PRO A 10 -4.36 -17.69 6.08
N ILE A 11 -4.93 -16.76 5.31
CA ILE A 11 -6.35 -16.42 5.38
C ILE A 11 -7.02 -16.62 4.03
N THR A 12 -8.30 -17.00 4.08
CA THR A 12 -9.14 -17.00 2.89
C THR A 12 -9.91 -15.69 2.83
N PHE A 13 -9.81 -14.99 1.70
CA PHE A 13 -10.59 -13.78 1.48
C PHE A 13 -12.09 -14.11 1.55
N PRO A 14 -12.89 -13.40 2.37
CA PRO A 14 -14.28 -13.77 2.63
C PRO A 14 -15.14 -13.73 1.36
N ARG A 15 -15.91 -14.80 1.12
CA ARG A 15 -16.92 -14.85 0.02
C ARG A 15 -18.11 -13.95 0.32
N ARG A 16 -18.46 -13.78 1.59
CA ARG A 16 -19.53 -12.91 2.13
C ARG A 16 -18.98 -12.17 3.35
N GLY A 17 -19.49 -10.97 3.62
CA GLY A 17 -18.97 -10.05 4.63
C GLY A 17 -17.90 -9.10 4.10
N GLU A 18 -17.21 -8.42 5.01
CA GLU A 18 -16.08 -7.55 4.71
C GLU A 18 -14.81 -8.12 5.38
N LEU A 19 -13.64 -7.85 4.80
CA LEU A 19 -12.36 -8.16 5.45
C LEU A 19 -11.89 -6.95 6.24
N GLY A 20 -11.81 -7.09 7.57
CA GLY A 20 -11.24 -6.10 8.47
C GLY A 20 -9.73 -5.97 8.27
N VAL A 21 -9.24 -4.73 8.14
CA VAL A 21 -7.81 -4.44 8.02
C VAL A 21 -7.38 -3.24 8.87
N ILE A 22 -6.14 -3.30 9.34
CA ILE A 22 -5.34 -2.17 9.81
C ILE A 22 -4.72 -1.53 8.56
N THR A 23 -4.87 -0.21 8.39
CA THR A 23 -4.22 0.51 7.28
C THR A 23 -4.03 1.99 7.62
N ILE A 24 -3.70 2.81 6.62
CA ILE A 24 -3.37 4.21 6.80
C ILE A 24 -4.60 5.06 7.15
N GLU A 25 -4.38 6.18 7.85
CA GLU A 25 -5.40 7.19 8.17
C GLU A 25 -5.97 7.98 6.98
N ASP A 26 -7.13 8.61 7.21
CA ASP A 26 -7.93 9.32 6.21
C ASP A 26 -7.27 10.60 5.68
N TYR A 27 -6.44 11.26 6.49
CA TYR A 27 -5.76 12.50 6.12
C TYR A 27 -4.57 12.29 5.19
N SER A 28 -4.14 11.03 5.01
CA SER A 28 -3.11 10.73 4.03
C SER A 28 -3.65 10.98 2.61
N GLY A 29 -2.91 11.74 1.80
CA GLY A 29 -3.19 11.85 0.36
C GLY A 29 -3.20 10.49 -0.34
N ALA A 30 -2.64 9.47 0.31
CA ALA A 30 -2.72 8.08 -0.10
C ALA A 30 -4.15 7.51 0.00
N TRP A 31 -4.82 7.57 1.16
CA TRP A 31 -6.14 6.94 1.35
C TRP A 31 -7.18 7.44 0.35
N ARG A 32 -7.24 8.76 0.13
CA ARG A 32 -8.14 9.38 -0.85
C ARG A 32 -7.98 8.83 -2.27
N SER A 33 -6.79 8.33 -2.62
CA SER A 33 -6.50 7.83 -3.97
C SER A 33 -6.98 6.40 -4.23
N PHE A 34 -7.37 5.64 -3.19
CA PHE A 34 -7.72 4.22 -3.35
C PHE A 34 -8.92 3.74 -2.52
N GLN A 35 -9.55 4.63 -1.72
CA GLN A 35 -10.69 4.28 -0.86
C GLN A 35 -11.90 3.71 -1.63
N ALA A 36 -12.13 4.17 -2.86
CA ALA A 36 -13.26 3.71 -3.66
C ALA A 36 -13.06 2.25 -4.09
N GLU A 37 -11.84 1.90 -4.48
CA GLU A 37 -11.41 0.55 -4.85
C GLU A 37 -11.44 -0.39 -3.64
N VAL A 38 -11.02 0.08 -2.46
CA VAL A 38 -11.10 -0.65 -1.20
C VAL A 38 -12.55 -1.05 -0.89
N GLY A 39 -13.50 -0.12 -1.04
CA GLY A 39 -14.93 -0.39 -0.85
C GLY A 39 -15.46 -1.44 -1.83
N LYS A 40 -15.08 -1.36 -3.12
CA LYS A 40 -15.46 -2.36 -4.13
C LYS A 40 -14.94 -3.77 -3.79
N LEU A 41 -13.79 -3.85 -3.13
CA LEU A 41 -13.19 -5.10 -2.68
C LEU A 41 -13.74 -5.60 -1.34
N ARG A 42 -14.71 -4.89 -0.74
CA ARG A 42 -15.31 -5.22 0.56
C ARG A 42 -14.25 -5.32 1.66
N ILE A 43 -13.26 -4.44 1.60
CA ILE A 43 -12.23 -4.30 2.63
C ILE A 43 -12.69 -3.17 3.56
N LYS A 44 -12.78 -3.48 4.84
CA LYS A 44 -13.16 -2.52 5.88
C LYS A 44 -11.93 -2.13 6.68
N ARG A 45 -11.65 -0.83 6.77
CA ARG A 45 -10.62 -0.33 7.69
C ARG A 45 -11.19 -0.37 9.12
N GLU A 46 -10.57 -1.16 9.98
CA GLU A 46 -10.94 -1.27 11.40
C GLU A 46 -10.09 -0.35 12.28
N VAL A 47 -8.81 -0.24 11.94
CA VAL A 47 -7.85 0.60 12.66
C VAL A 47 -7.04 1.42 11.65
N SER A 48 -6.83 2.69 11.94
CA SER A 48 -5.91 3.56 11.18
C SER A 48 -4.61 3.81 11.93
N LEU A 49 -3.51 3.81 11.20
CA LEU A 49 -2.19 4.26 11.66
C LEU A 49 -1.62 5.32 10.70
N GLU A 50 -0.61 6.04 11.14
CA GLU A 50 0.04 7.12 10.35
C GLU A 50 1.12 6.60 9.38
N SER A 51 1.56 5.35 9.53
CA SER A 51 2.64 4.76 8.74
C SER A 51 2.33 3.36 8.26
N PHE A 52 2.52 3.11 6.96
CA PHE A 52 2.42 1.76 6.40
C PHE A 52 3.46 0.79 6.98
N PHE A 53 4.62 1.27 7.44
CA PHE A 53 5.58 0.41 8.14
C PHE A 53 5.03 -0.06 9.47
N SER A 54 4.37 0.81 10.23
CA SER A 54 3.70 0.44 11.48
C SER A 54 2.56 -0.54 11.23
N VAL A 55 1.76 -0.32 10.18
CA VAL A 55 0.70 -1.27 9.76
C VAL A 55 1.29 -2.65 9.49
N ALA A 56 2.38 -2.72 8.73
CA ALA A 56 3.01 -4.00 8.40
C ALA A 56 3.55 -4.71 9.65
N GLN A 57 4.22 -3.98 10.56
CA GLN A 57 4.73 -4.55 11.81
C GLN A 57 3.61 -5.07 12.71
N MET A 58 2.50 -4.33 12.84
CA MET A 58 1.34 -4.78 13.60
C MET A 58 0.73 -6.07 13.02
N ALA A 59 0.68 -6.18 11.70
CA ALA A 59 0.19 -7.37 11.03
C ALA A 59 1.11 -8.58 11.22
N ILE A 60 2.41 -8.39 11.05
CA ILE A 60 3.43 -9.43 11.31
C ILE A 60 3.35 -9.91 12.76
N ALA A 61 3.12 -9.00 13.71
CA ALA A 61 3.01 -9.31 15.14
C ALA A 61 1.66 -9.93 15.55
N GLY A 62 0.69 -10.07 14.64
CA GLY A 62 -0.57 -10.77 14.92
C GLY A 62 -1.73 -9.90 15.44
N PHE A 63 -1.61 -8.57 15.39
CA PHE A 63 -2.66 -7.68 15.89
C PHE A 63 -3.84 -7.46 14.93
N GLY A 64 -3.75 -7.96 13.70
CA GLY A 64 -4.79 -7.84 12.67
C GLY A 64 -4.20 -7.89 11.25
N HIS A 65 -5.05 -7.93 10.24
CA HIS A 65 -4.60 -7.94 8.84
C HIS A 65 -4.11 -6.55 8.42
N GLY A 66 -2.92 -6.45 7.85
CA GLY A 66 -2.35 -5.17 7.41
C GLY A 66 -2.55 -4.97 5.91
N MET A 67 -3.13 -3.84 5.48
CA MET A 67 -3.16 -3.47 4.06
C MET A 67 -2.10 -2.39 3.77
N VAL A 68 -1.12 -2.72 2.93
CA VAL A 68 0.07 -1.88 2.66
C VAL A 68 0.49 -1.89 1.17
N PRO A 69 1.33 -0.95 0.72
CA PRO A 69 2.00 -1.06 -0.57
C PRO A 69 2.97 -2.24 -0.60
N ILE A 70 3.07 -2.93 -1.74
CA ILE A 70 3.98 -4.08 -1.93
C ILE A 70 5.43 -3.75 -1.58
N GLY A 71 5.89 -2.53 -1.88
CA GLY A 71 7.24 -2.08 -1.55
C GLY A 71 7.54 -2.12 -0.05
N VAL A 72 6.55 -1.86 0.81
CA VAL A 72 6.71 -1.94 2.27
C VAL A 72 6.88 -3.39 2.72
N ALA A 73 6.01 -4.29 2.23
CA ALA A 73 6.10 -5.71 2.53
C ALA A 73 7.44 -6.32 2.10
N ARG A 74 7.92 -5.95 0.89
CA ARG A 74 9.23 -6.38 0.37
C ARG A 74 10.40 -5.85 1.19
N THR A 75 10.38 -4.57 1.58
CA THR A 75 11.44 -3.99 2.44
C THR A 75 11.53 -4.70 3.78
N LEU A 76 10.39 -5.13 4.33
CA LEU A 76 10.34 -5.92 5.57
C LEU A 76 10.56 -7.42 5.37
N LYS A 77 10.90 -7.86 4.15
CA LYS A 77 11.16 -9.25 3.78
C LYS A 77 10.01 -10.21 4.12
N VAL A 78 8.77 -9.74 4.05
CA VAL A 78 7.60 -10.62 4.21
C VAL A 78 7.56 -11.58 3.01
N PRO A 79 7.43 -12.91 3.22
CA PRO A 79 7.38 -13.87 2.13
C PRO A 79 6.21 -13.59 1.19
N GLU A 80 6.46 -13.56 -0.14
CA GLU A 80 5.40 -13.28 -1.13
C GLU A 80 4.29 -14.33 -1.10
N SER A 81 4.59 -15.58 -0.72
CA SER A 81 3.61 -16.65 -0.52
C SER A 81 2.58 -16.38 0.58
N CYS A 82 2.91 -15.50 1.54
CA CYS A 82 2.00 -15.08 2.60
C CYS A 82 1.14 -13.88 2.18
N LEU A 83 1.51 -13.16 1.12
CA LEU A 83 0.84 -11.92 0.73
C LEU A 83 -0.38 -12.22 -0.14
N ILE A 84 -1.47 -11.48 0.09
CA ILE A 84 -2.60 -11.47 -0.84
C ILE A 84 -2.46 -10.24 -1.76
N ASN A 85 -2.22 -10.48 -3.04
CA ASN A 85 -2.12 -9.42 -4.04
C ASN A 85 -3.50 -8.78 -4.29
N LEU A 86 -3.59 -7.47 -4.10
CA LEU A 86 -4.77 -6.67 -4.43
C LEU A 86 -4.60 -5.87 -5.72
N GLY A 87 -3.38 -5.78 -6.26
CA GLY A 87 -3.12 -5.15 -7.57
C GLY A 87 -3.88 -5.86 -8.68
N ASP A 88 -3.82 -7.19 -8.72
CA ASP A 88 -4.54 -8.01 -9.70
C ASP A 88 -6.07 -7.89 -9.58
N LYS A 89 -6.55 -7.38 -8.43
CA LYS A 89 -7.96 -7.08 -8.15
C LYS A 89 -8.33 -5.61 -8.40
N GLY A 90 -7.44 -4.84 -9.00
CA GLY A 90 -7.66 -3.44 -9.36
C GLY A 90 -7.22 -2.40 -8.33
N LEU A 91 -6.72 -2.80 -7.15
CA LEU A 91 -6.30 -1.87 -6.11
C LEU A 91 -4.85 -1.41 -6.30
N HIS A 92 -4.72 -0.28 -6.99
CA HIS A 92 -3.45 0.39 -7.27
C HIS A 92 -3.32 1.69 -6.48
N ARG A 93 -2.10 2.05 -6.09
CA ARG A 93 -1.79 3.36 -5.52
C ARG A 93 -0.81 4.06 -6.46
N PRO A 94 -1.21 5.14 -7.14
CA PRO A 94 -0.30 5.86 -8.01
C PRO A 94 0.80 6.56 -7.20
N VAL A 95 2.04 6.46 -7.66
CA VAL A 95 3.18 7.23 -7.16
C VAL A 95 3.50 8.30 -8.18
N ARG A 96 3.65 9.55 -7.74
CA ARG A 96 3.91 10.70 -8.63
C ARG A 96 5.13 11.47 -8.14
N PHE A 97 5.97 11.88 -9.08
CA PHE A 97 7.02 12.86 -8.82
C PHE A 97 6.43 14.27 -9.01
N VAL A 98 6.42 15.07 -7.94
CA VAL A 98 5.77 16.40 -7.94
C VAL A 98 6.80 17.46 -7.56
N ALA A 99 6.97 18.45 -8.43
CA ALA A 99 7.82 19.62 -8.20
C ALA A 99 7.19 20.86 -8.85
N ARG A 100 7.56 22.06 -8.38
CA ARG A 100 7.20 23.30 -9.08
C ARG A 100 7.88 23.32 -10.46
N LYS A 101 7.25 23.94 -11.45
CA LYS A 101 7.79 24.02 -12.83
C LYS A 101 9.22 24.59 -12.87
N SER A 102 9.49 25.64 -12.10
CA SER A 102 10.82 26.26 -11.98
C SER A 102 11.86 25.34 -11.31
N THR A 103 11.44 24.50 -10.37
CA THR A 103 12.32 23.51 -9.74
C THR A 103 12.59 22.36 -10.70
N TYR A 104 11.59 21.94 -11.47
CA TYR A 104 11.73 20.88 -12.46
C TYR A 104 12.71 21.25 -13.59
N SER A 105 12.78 22.53 -13.96
CA SER A 105 13.77 23.02 -14.95
C SER A 105 15.22 23.02 -14.46
N LEU A 106 15.48 22.79 -13.16
CA LEU A 106 16.85 22.63 -12.68
C LEU A 106 17.44 21.31 -13.24
N PRO A 107 18.66 21.33 -13.82
CA PRO A 107 19.26 20.14 -14.44
C PRO A 107 19.33 18.93 -13.50
N ILE A 108 19.65 19.14 -12.22
CA ILE A 108 19.72 18.05 -11.23
C ILE A 108 18.37 17.36 -11.02
N VAL A 109 17.27 18.13 -11.01
CA VAL A 109 15.91 17.62 -10.76
C VAL A 109 15.37 16.89 -12.00
N SER A 110 15.53 17.49 -13.17
CA SER A 110 15.12 16.87 -14.44
C SER A 110 15.91 15.58 -14.74
N ASN A 111 17.24 15.58 -14.52
CA ASN A 111 18.06 14.38 -14.66
C ASN A 111 17.63 13.29 -13.68
N PHE A 112 17.36 13.64 -12.42
CA PHE A 112 16.85 12.67 -11.44
C PHE A 112 15.50 12.07 -11.89
N TYR A 113 14.57 12.90 -12.36
CA TYR A 113 13.29 12.41 -12.87
C TYR A 113 13.45 11.48 -14.09
N GLN A 114 14.35 11.80 -15.02
CA GLN A 114 14.63 10.95 -16.18
C GLN A 114 15.20 9.59 -15.75
N LEU A 115 16.18 9.58 -14.83
CA LEU A 115 16.75 8.36 -14.28
C LEU A 115 15.69 7.52 -13.53
N LEU A 116 14.81 8.17 -12.77
CA LEU A 116 13.73 7.49 -12.05
C LEU A 116 12.73 6.88 -13.03
N SER A 117 12.32 7.64 -14.04
CA SER A 117 11.35 7.19 -15.05
C SER A 117 11.89 6.02 -15.89
N GLY A 118 13.18 6.06 -16.24
CA GLY A 118 13.85 4.95 -16.95
C GLY A 118 13.96 3.65 -16.15
N LYS A 119 13.81 3.67 -14.82
CA LYS A 119 13.81 2.48 -13.95
C LYS A 119 12.42 1.94 -13.63
N LEU A 120 11.37 2.70 -13.93
CA LEU A 120 9.98 2.37 -13.59
C LEU A 120 9.15 1.92 -14.80
N ASN A 121 9.72 2.01 -16.00
CA ASN A 121 9.23 1.40 -17.24
C ASN A 121 9.83 0.00 -17.42
#